data_AF-A0A370HRF7-F1
#
_entry.id   AF-A0A370HRF7-F1
#
_cell.length_a   1.000
_cell.length_b   1.000
_cell.length_c   1.000
_cell.angle_alpha   90.00
_cell.angle_beta   90.00
_cell.angle_gamma   90.00
#
_symmetry.space_group_name_H-M   'P 1'
#
loop_
_entity.id
_entity.type
_entity.pdbx_description
1 polymer ?
#
loop_
_entity_poly.entity_id
_entity_poly.type
_entity_poly.pdbx_seq_one_letter_code
_entity_poly.pdbx_strand_id
1 'polypeptide(L)'
;MVAQTLIALVLAGRAALPGNLDFLVEASGRADPAERASAARYESATREVTNWRLEAMDALGPKPVVALAALLNAGRPVVTRCVRLNNYWCIKSARWNGELATDGEGHVGFASADHGAEAAATLLRRYYLDFKRKSALDIVRRWAPAECGIATSLGGAAVLAVKGIGGTLRARYLASKRKGGSVRYTATAGPGGKPGRVSMVLPVRTPQYRVPDIMAGGGERKKPEPAVRPSKPSPVAIAMARKPQPAPKATASAAPKPVPQPQAATACAPDEQRIRNYAARMVEGLGIGPTDDLRLFEADGTPLPNLTHIMLAMSGFELGMLKADHDLVERGIQRAAMKSGGASRAELFRERASATR
;
A
#
# COMPACT_ATOMS: atom_id res chain seq x y z
N MET A 1 12.49 50.25 16.94
CA MET A 1 11.13 49.83 16.49
C MET A 1 11.12 48.44 15.87
N VAL A 2 11.87 48.16 14.78
CA VAL A 2 11.79 46.89 14.00
C VAL A 2 11.69 45.59 14.83
N ALA A 3 12.48 45.44 15.90
CA ALA A 3 12.43 44.26 16.78
C ALA A 3 11.05 44.04 17.44
N GLN A 4 10.37 45.11 17.87
CA GLN A 4 9.02 45.03 18.44
C GLN A 4 7.99 44.65 17.36
N THR A 5 8.16 45.14 16.13
CA THR A 5 7.31 44.75 14.99
C THR A 5 7.45 43.26 14.67
N LEU A 6 8.68 42.73 14.66
CA LEU A 6 8.93 41.29 14.49
C LEU A 6 8.32 40.45 15.61
N ILE A 7 8.50 40.86 16.87
CA ILE A 7 7.89 40.18 18.04
C ILE A 7 6.36 40.19 17.93
N ALA A 8 5.75 41.32 17.58
CA ALA A 8 4.30 41.42 17.38
C ALA A 8 3.80 40.51 16.25
N LEU A 9 4.56 40.38 15.15
CA LEU A 9 4.19 39.53 14.01
C LEU A 9 4.31 38.04 14.35
N VAL A 10 5.32 37.64 15.13
CA VAL A 10 5.45 36.28 15.68
C VAL A 10 4.33 35.96 16.69
N LEU A 11 3.94 36.91 17.54
CA LEU A 11 2.84 36.74 18.49
C LEU A 11 1.46 36.70 17.80
N ALA A 12 1.25 37.49 16.73
CA ALA A 12 0.05 37.40 15.90
C ALA A 12 -0.03 36.04 15.16
N GLY A 13 1.10 35.54 14.65
CA GLY A 13 1.20 34.19 14.08
C GLY A 13 0.84 33.08 15.08
N ARG A 14 1.26 33.23 16.36
CA ARG A 14 0.86 32.32 17.45
C ARG A 14 -0.65 32.27 17.69
N ALA A 15 -1.36 33.38 17.54
CA ALA A 15 -2.82 33.41 17.71
C ALA A 15 -3.58 32.79 16.52
N ALA A 16 -3.01 32.84 15.32
CA ALA A 16 -3.66 32.38 14.10
C ALA A 16 -3.52 30.87 13.80
N LEU A 17 -2.48 30.20 14.33
CA LEU A 17 -2.15 28.80 14.02
C LEU A 17 -1.82 27.96 15.28
N PRO A 18 -2.80 27.71 16.18
CA PRO A 18 -2.61 26.79 17.30
C PRO A 18 -2.27 25.37 16.80
N GLY A 19 -1.05 24.90 17.10
CA GLY A 19 -0.52 23.60 16.71
C GLY A 19 0.68 23.63 15.74
N ASN A 20 0.84 24.66 14.90
CA ASN A 20 1.96 24.72 13.93
C ASN A 20 3.26 25.31 14.52
N LEU A 21 3.21 25.87 15.73
CA LEU A 21 4.35 26.54 16.37
C LEU A 21 5.04 25.69 17.45
N ASP A 22 4.38 24.64 17.95
CA ASP A 22 5.04 23.61 18.76
C ASP A 22 6.05 22.84 17.90
N PHE A 23 5.71 22.56 16.63
CA PHE A 23 6.62 22.05 15.62
C PHE A 23 7.88 22.92 15.42
N LEU A 24 7.76 24.26 15.46
CA LEU A 24 8.91 25.16 15.33
C LEU A 24 9.77 25.19 16.61
N VAL A 25 9.19 24.96 17.78
CA VAL A 25 9.93 24.75 19.03
C VAL A 25 10.64 23.39 19.00
N GLU A 26 9.97 22.33 18.56
CA GLU A 26 10.54 20.98 18.44
C GLU A 26 11.67 20.94 17.39
N ALA A 27 11.54 21.65 16.26
CA ALA A 27 12.59 21.83 15.27
C ALA A 27 13.79 22.65 15.80
N SER A 28 13.56 23.59 16.72
CA SER A 28 14.65 24.29 17.43
C SER A 28 15.34 23.40 18.48
N GLY A 29 14.66 22.33 18.91
CA GLY A 29 15.20 21.27 19.75
C GLY A 29 16.14 20.34 18.98
N ARG A 30 17.44 20.40 19.31
CA ARG A 30 18.41 19.35 18.97
C ARG A 30 18.24 18.10 19.85
N ALA A 31 17.02 17.55 19.90
CA ALA A 31 16.81 16.16 20.27
C ALA A 31 17.55 15.28 19.24
N ASP A 32 18.21 14.22 19.69
CA ASP A 32 18.98 13.33 18.83
C ASP A 32 18.04 12.61 17.83
N PRO A 33 18.42 12.38 16.56
CA PRO A 33 17.62 11.57 15.63
C PRO A 33 17.20 10.19 16.20
N ALA A 34 18.03 9.55 17.03
CA ALA A 34 17.67 8.32 17.72
C ALA A 34 16.61 8.53 18.83
N GLU A 35 16.64 9.68 19.51
CA GLU A 35 15.64 10.06 20.51
C GLU A 35 14.29 10.38 19.85
N ARG A 36 14.30 11.16 18.76
CA ARG A 36 13.13 11.45 17.91
C ARG A 36 12.48 10.16 17.40
N ALA A 37 13.27 9.23 16.85
CA ALA A 37 12.81 7.92 16.41
C ALA A 37 12.22 7.08 17.57
N SER A 38 12.77 7.18 18.77
CA SER A 38 12.26 6.46 19.96
C SER A 38 10.96 7.06 20.50
N ALA A 39 10.72 8.35 20.29
CA ALA A 39 9.48 9.03 20.69
C ALA A 39 8.33 8.87 19.67
N ALA A 40 8.67 8.54 18.41
CA ALA A 40 7.77 8.46 17.27
C ALA A 40 6.65 7.43 17.45
N ARG A 41 5.41 7.82 17.13
CA ARG A 41 4.20 6.98 17.27
C ARG A 41 3.37 7.06 16.01
N TYR A 42 2.67 5.98 15.67
CA TYR A 42 1.69 5.99 14.59
C TYR A 42 0.29 6.33 15.11
N GLU A 43 -0.33 7.34 14.50
CA GLU A 43 -1.71 7.74 14.76
C GLU A 43 -2.65 7.11 13.74
N SER A 44 -3.52 6.20 14.19
CA SER A 44 -4.45 5.48 13.31
C SER A 44 -5.61 6.33 12.76
N ALA A 45 -5.96 7.42 13.46
CA ALA A 45 -7.05 8.33 13.07
C ALA A 45 -6.64 9.25 11.90
N THR A 46 -5.47 9.88 12.02
CA THR A 46 -4.86 10.77 11.02
C THR A 46 -4.10 10.00 9.93
N ARG A 47 -3.66 8.76 10.23
CA ARG A 47 -2.82 7.89 9.39
C ARG A 47 -1.46 8.51 9.08
N GLU A 48 -0.77 8.94 10.13
CA GLU A 48 0.59 9.47 10.05
C GLU A 48 1.46 9.01 11.24
N VAL A 49 2.78 9.11 11.10
CA VAL A 49 3.73 8.98 12.22
C VAL A 49 4.02 10.38 12.76
N THR A 50 3.96 10.58 14.08
CA THR A 50 3.99 11.91 14.71
C THR A 50 5.15 12.81 14.27
N ASN A 51 6.35 12.27 14.07
CA ASN A 51 7.55 13.03 13.68
C ASN A 51 7.66 13.35 12.17
N TRP A 52 6.70 12.94 11.31
CA TRP A 52 6.89 12.94 9.86
C TRP A 52 7.28 14.29 9.25
N ARG A 53 6.85 15.40 9.87
CA ARG A 53 7.13 16.76 9.42
C ARG A 53 8.61 17.13 9.58
N LEU A 54 9.24 16.68 10.68
CA LEU A 54 10.68 16.88 10.94
C LEU A 54 11.51 15.99 10.02
N GLU A 55 11.18 14.69 9.99
CA GLU A 55 11.83 13.70 9.13
C GLU A 55 11.80 14.13 7.65
N ALA A 56 10.64 14.62 7.17
CA ALA A 56 10.50 15.14 5.83
C ALA A 56 11.41 16.36 5.60
N MET A 57 11.38 17.37 6.48
CA MET A 57 12.22 18.56 6.32
C MET A 57 13.72 18.24 6.33
N ASP A 58 14.17 17.29 7.15
CA ASP A 58 15.56 16.87 7.22
C ASP A 58 15.96 15.98 6.01
N ALA A 59 15.07 15.13 5.48
CA ALA A 59 15.45 14.06 4.56
C ALA A 59 14.76 14.01 3.17
N LEU A 60 13.86 14.96 2.86
CA LEU A 60 13.30 15.17 1.52
C LEU A 60 13.72 16.51 0.89
N GLY A 61 13.79 16.53 -0.44
CA GLY A 61 13.92 17.74 -1.26
C GLY A 61 12.79 17.87 -2.29
N PRO A 62 12.57 19.08 -2.87
CA PRO A 62 13.32 20.32 -2.64
C PRO A 62 12.95 21.01 -1.32
N LYS A 63 13.96 21.42 -0.53
CA LYS A 63 13.77 21.93 0.84
C LYS A 63 12.71 23.05 1.00
N PRO A 64 12.61 24.07 0.13
CA PRO A 64 11.57 25.11 0.28
C PRO A 64 10.15 24.57 0.14
N VAL A 65 9.94 23.59 -0.76
CA VAL A 65 8.63 22.96 -0.98
C VAL A 65 8.26 22.09 0.22
N VAL A 66 9.21 21.31 0.74
CA VAL A 66 9.01 20.45 1.90
C VAL A 66 8.73 21.25 3.17
N ALA A 67 9.50 22.31 3.43
CA ALA A 67 9.30 23.18 4.59
C ALA A 67 7.92 23.86 4.56
N LEU A 68 7.51 24.39 3.41
CA LEU A 68 6.17 24.97 3.24
C LEU A 68 5.06 23.90 3.41
N ALA A 69 5.27 22.69 2.89
CA ALA A 69 4.31 21.60 3.01
C ALA A 69 4.15 21.11 4.47
N ALA A 70 5.25 21.02 5.22
CA ALA A 70 5.24 20.69 6.64
C ALA A 70 4.54 21.78 7.47
N LEU A 71 4.92 23.04 7.29
CA LEU A 71 4.39 24.19 8.04
C LEU A 71 2.90 24.49 7.77
N LEU A 72 2.41 24.19 6.56
CA LEU A 72 0.99 24.35 6.22
C LEU A 72 0.17 23.06 6.42
N ASN A 73 0.78 21.98 6.94
CA ASN A 73 0.18 20.65 7.03
C ASN A 73 -0.47 20.20 5.69
N ALA A 74 0.22 20.46 4.58
CA ALA A 74 -0.32 20.30 3.23
C ALA A 74 -0.61 18.82 2.93
N GLY A 75 -1.76 18.55 2.31
CA GLY A 75 -2.12 17.21 1.84
C GLY A 75 -1.65 16.92 0.42
N ARG A 76 -2.33 15.98 -0.25
CA ARG A 76 -2.21 15.78 -1.70
C ARG A 76 -2.66 17.06 -2.44
N PRO A 77 -2.02 17.45 -3.55
CA PRO A 77 -1.00 16.69 -4.30
C PRO A 77 0.43 16.80 -3.77
N VAL A 78 0.72 17.69 -2.82
CA VAL A 78 2.10 18.01 -2.39
C VAL A 78 2.72 16.90 -1.54
N VAL A 79 1.97 16.42 -0.54
CA VAL A 79 2.42 15.37 0.39
C VAL A 79 1.68 14.08 0.09
N THR A 80 2.41 13.02 -0.24
CA THR A 80 1.82 11.69 -0.41
C THR A 80 1.67 10.99 0.94
N ARG A 81 0.81 9.97 1.00
CA ARG A 81 0.64 9.14 2.21
C ARG A 81 1.96 8.57 2.73
N CYS A 82 2.88 8.23 1.83
CA CYS A 82 4.13 7.56 2.19
C CYS A 82 5.13 8.53 2.85
N VAL A 83 5.03 9.85 2.58
CA VAL A 83 5.75 10.88 3.33
C VAL A 83 5.30 10.92 4.79
N ARG A 84 3.99 10.94 5.02
CA ARG A 84 3.36 10.91 6.37
C ARG A 84 3.63 9.62 7.16
N LEU A 85 4.28 8.64 6.53
CA LEU A 85 4.65 7.35 7.09
C LEU A 85 6.17 7.15 7.20
N ASN A 86 6.99 8.18 6.97
CA ASN A 86 8.47 8.09 6.91
C ASN A 86 8.97 7.02 5.91
N ASN A 87 8.21 6.78 4.85
CA ASN A 87 8.35 5.62 3.97
C ASN A 87 8.50 6.06 2.51
N TYR A 88 9.63 6.67 2.18
CA TYR A 88 9.81 7.42 0.91
C TYR A 88 9.91 6.55 -0.35
N TRP A 89 9.64 5.24 -0.24
CA TRP A 89 9.54 4.26 -1.32
C TRP A 89 8.24 3.42 -1.27
N CYS A 90 7.27 3.81 -0.44
CA CYS A 90 5.97 3.14 -0.24
C CYS A 90 6.07 1.61 0.06
N ILE A 91 7.08 1.21 0.83
CA ILE A 91 7.37 -0.18 1.21
C ILE A 91 6.20 -0.81 1.97
N LYS A 92 5.92 -2.07 1.65
CA LYS A 92 4.90 -2.90 2.32
C LYS A 92 5.46 -3.66 3.53
N SER A 93 4.59 -3.92 4.51
CA SER A 93 4.92 -4.61 5.77
C SER A 93 5.63 -5.95 5.58
N ALA A 94 6.71 -6.16 6.36
CA ALA A 94 7.43 -7.42 6.45
C ALA A 94 8.16 -7.59 7.80
N ARG A 95 7.70 -6.90 8.85
CA ARG A 95 8.36 -6.79 10.18
C ARG A 95 9.74 -6.12 10.08
N TRP A 96 9.78 -4.95 9.46
CA TRP A 96 11.01 -4.20 9.26
C TRP A 96 11.58 -3.61 10.56
N ASN A 97 12.87 -3.28 10.55
CA ASN A 97 13.50 -2.53 11.62
C ASN A 97 12.88 -1.13 11.70
N GLY A 98 12.35 -0.73 12.86
CA GLY A 98 11.63 0.53 13.03
C GLY A 98 10.20 0.56 12.45
N GLU A 99 9.60 -0.58 12.09
CA GLU A 99 8.18 -0.66 11.71
C GLU A 99 7.29 -0.42 12.95
N LEU A 100 6.59 0.72 12.98
CA LEU A 100 5.67 1.09 14.07
C LEU A 100 4.27 0.50 13.86
N ALA A 101 3.77 0.56 12.62
CA ALA A 101 2.41 0.17 12.25
C ALA A 101 2.26 0.06 10.72
N THR A 102 1.05 -0.30 10.28
CA THR A 102 0.69 -0.42 8.87
C THR A 102 -0.59 0.35 8.53
N ASP A 103 -0.68 0.87 7.30
CA ASP A 103 -1.91 1.46 6.78
C ASP A 103 -2.87 0.40 6.18
N GLY A 104 -4.06 0.82 5.76
CA GLY A 104 -5.08 -0.07 5.18
C GLY A 104 -4.71 -0.73 3.84
N GLU A 105 -3.60 -0.32 3.22
CA GLU A 105 -3.02 -0.91 2.00
C GLU A 105 -1.66 -1.58 2.29
N GLY A 106 -1.33 -1.78 3.57
CA GLY A 106 -0.13 -2.47 4.03
C GLY A 106 1.17 -1.66 3.92
N HIS A 107 1.13 -0.35 3.65
CA HIS A 107 2.32 0.51 3.74
C HIS A 107 2.80 0.60 5.19
N VAL A 108 4.11 0.54 5.40
CA VAL A 108 4.74 0.68 6.72
C VAL A 108 4.77 2.14 7.15
N GLY A 109 4.42 2.42 8.41
CA GLY A 109 4.86 3.61 9.14
C GLY A 109 6.18 3.34 9.86
N PHE A 110 7.25 4.05 9.50
CA PHE A 110 8.57 3.89 10.10
C PHE A 110 8.83 4.91 11.23
N ALA A 111 9.63 4.51 12.21
CA ALA A 111 10.09 5.37 13.31
C ALA A 111 10.92 6.59 12.83
N SER A 112 11.70 6.44 11.76
CA SER A 112 12.42 7.53 11.08
C SER A 112 12.60 7.22 9.59
N ALA A 113 12.99 8.23 8.82
CA ALA A 113 13.30 8.08 7.39
C ALA A 113 14.47 7.12 7.15
N ASP A 114 15.49 7.12 8.02
CA ASP A 114 16.64 6.20 7.92
C ASP A 114 16.22 4.72 8.03
N HIS A 115 15.19 4.42 8.82
CA HIS A 115 14.60 3.07 8.88
C HIS A 115 13.90 2.69 7.57
N GLY A 116 13.19 3.63 6.94
CA GLY A 116 12.61 3.44 5.61
C GLY A 116 13.66 3.22 4.52
N ALA A 117 14.79 3.95 4.59
CA ALA A 117 15.91 3.82 3.66
C ALA A 117 16.69 2.51 3.84
N GLU A 118 16.94 2.09 5.09
CA GLU A 118 17.51 0.77 5.43
C GLU A 118 16.63 -0.37 4.88
N ALA A 119 15.30 -0.25 5.02
CA ALA A 119 14.35 -1.21 4.48
C ALA A 119 14.34 -1.22 2.93
N ALA A 120 14.40 -0.06 2.28
CA ALA A 120 14.46 0.05 0.82
C ALA A 120 15.69 -0.65 0.24
N ALA A 121 16.88 -0.31 0.73
CA ALA A 121 18.14 -0.91 0.30
C ALA A 121 18.17 -2.43 0.57
N THR A 122 17.67 -2.87 1.74
CA THR A 122 17.55 -4.29 2.08
C THR A 122 16.59 -5.03 1.12
N LEU A 123 15.45 -4.45 0.78
CA LEU A 123 14.47 -5.06 -0.12
C LEU A 123 15.01 -5.18 -1.55
N LEU A 124 15.69 -4.15 -2.05
CA LEU A 124 16.37 -4.17 -3.35
C LEU A 124 17.50 -5.22 -3.38
N ARG A 125 18.31 -5.34 -2.31
CA ARG A 125 19.34 -6.38 -2.19
C ARG A 125 18.74 -7.77 -2.33
N ARG A 126 17.64 -8.05 -1.63
CA ARG A 126 16.92 -9.34 -1.73
C ARG A 126 16.33 -9.58 -3.12
N TYR A 127 15.74 -8.57 -3.75
CA TYR A 127 15.18 -8.70 -5.10
C TYR A 127 16.26 -9.05 -6.13
N TYR A 128 17.41 -8.38 -6.06
CA TYR A 128 18.50 -8.50 -7.02
C TYR A 128 19.43 -9.71 -6.79
N LEU A 129 19.61 -10.15 -5.54
CA LEU A 129 20.46 -11.30 -5.17
C LEU A 129 19.67 -12.59 -4.94
N ASP A 130 18.66 -12.58 -4.07
CA ASP A 130 17.87 -13.78 -3.73
C ASP A 130 16.95 -14.16 -4.91
N PHE A 131 16.13 -13.20 -5.35
CA PHE A 131 15.08 -13.41 -6.36
C PHE A 131 15.54 -13.17 -7.81
N LYS A 132 16.84 -12.90 -8.02
CA LYS A 132 17.51 -12.68 -9.32
C LYS A 132 16.83 -11.64 -10.24
N ARG A 133 16.12 -10.66 -9.69
CA ARG A 133 15.49 -9.55 -10.43
C ARG A 133 16.55 -8.51 -10.78
N LYS A 134 17.20 -8.71 -11.93
CA LYS A 134 18.31 -7.86 -12.41
C LYS A 134 17.85 -6.56 -13.07
N SER A 135 16.71 -6.58 -13.76
CA SER A 135 16.20 -5.43 -14.51
C SER A 135 15.30 -4.52 -13.67
N ALA A 136 15.20 -3.24 -14.06
CA ALA A 136 14.22 -2.32 -13.48
C ALA A 136 12.79 -2.85 -13.67
N LEU A 137 12.49 -3.41 -14.85
CA LEU A 137 11.17 -3.93 -15.17
C LEU A 137 10.76 -5.09 -14.24
N ASP A 138 11.68 -6.00 -13.91
CA ASP A 138 11.41 -7.13 -13.02
C ASP A 138 11.35 -6.73 -11.54
N ILE A 139 12.07 -5.68 -11.14
CA ILE A 139 11.93 -5.06 -9.83
C ILE A 139 10.56 -4.36 -9.71
N VAL A 140 10.20 -3.46 -10.64
CA VAL A 140 8.93 -2.71 -10.61
C VAL A 140 7.73 -3.64 -10.63
N ARG A 141 7.71 -4.67 -11.49
CA ARG A 141 6.63 -5.67 -11.54
C ARG A 141 6.37 -6.36 -10.20
N ARG A 142 7.38 -6.41 -9.30
CA ARG A 142 7.23 -6.95 -7.94
C ARG A 142 7.01 -5.86 -6.88
N TRP A 143 7.53 -4.66 -7.07
CA TRP A 143 7.43 -3.53 -6.15
C TRP A 143 6.05 -2.88 -6.20
N ALA A 144 5.63 -2.44 -7.39
CA ALA A 144 4.38 -1.74 -7.67
C ALA A 144 3.58 -2.52 -8.73
N PRO A 145 3.08 -3.73 -8.40
CA PRO A 145 2.42 -4.63 -9.35
C PRO A 145 1.22 -3.98 -10.03
N ALA A 146 0.79 -4.58 -11.14
CA ALA A 146 -0.41 -4.18 -11.85
C ALA A 146 -1.64 -4.41 -10.97
N GLU A 147 -2.55 -3.45 -10.85
CA GLU A 147 -3.76 -3.60 -10.01
C GLU A 147 -4.91 -4.24 -10.81
N CYS A 148 -4.86 -4.11 -12.14
CA CYS A 148 -5.72 -4.84 -13.07
C CYS A 148 -5.71 -6.36 -12.81
N GLY A 149 -6.89 -6.98 -12.77
CA GLY A 149 -7.04 -8.43 -12.67
C GLY A 149 -6.60 -9.07 -11.34
N ILE A 150 -5.84 -8.39 -10.47
CA ILE A 150 -5.48 -8.92 -9.16
C ILE A 150 -6.71 -8.87 -8.24
N ALA A 151 -7.36 -10.03 -8.12
CA ALA A 151 -8.47 -10.26 -7.19
C ALA A 151 -8.00 -10.40 -5.72
N THR A 152 -7.12 -9.50 -5.24
CA THR A 152 -6.76 -9.36 -3.82
C THR A 152 -7.45 -8.12 -3.24
N SER A 153 -8.30 -8.19 -2.22
CA SER A 153 -8.84 -9.39 -1.56
C SER A 153 -10.32 -9.25 -1.17
N LEU A 154 -11.00 -8.16 -1.55
CA LEU A 154 -12.44 -7.98 -1.34
C LEU A 154 -13.25 -7.62 -2.62
N GLY A 155 -12.61 -7.10 -3.68
CA GLY A 155 -13.31 -6.67 -4.90
C GLY A 155 -14.02 -7.81 -5.67
N GLY A 156 -13.48 -9.03 -5.60
CA GLY A 156 -14.09 -10.20 -6.28
C GLY A 156 -15.49 -10.54 -5.77
N ALA A 157 -15.79 -10.27 -4.51
CA ALA A 157 -17.13 -10.43 -3.94
C ALA A 157 -18.14 -9.40 -4.51
N ALA A 158 -17.69 -8.16 -4.77
CA ALA A 158 -18.52 -7.14 -5.39
C ALA A 158 -18.84 -7.46 -6.87
N VAL A 159 -17.88 -7.99 -7.63
CA VAL A 159 -18.13 -8.44 -9.02
C VAL A 159 -19.08 -9.66 -9.04
N LEU A 160 -18.98 -10.57 -8.06
CA LEU A 160 -19.96 -11.66 -7.87
C LEU A 160 -21.34 -11.15 -7.44
N ALA A 161 -21.44 -10.04 -6.71
CA ALA A 161 -22.72 -9.42 -6.37
C ALA A 161 -23.39 -8.77 -7.59
N VAL A 162 -22.64 -8.02 -8.41
CA VAL A 162 -23.15 -7.38 -9.64
C VAL A 162 -23.52 -8.40 -10.72
N LYS A 163 -22.75 -9.49 -10.86
CA LYS A 163 -22.97 -10.52 -11.89
C LYS A 163 -23.79 -11.73 -11.41
N GLY A 164 -24.20 -11.73 -10.13
CA GLY A 164 -24.94 -12.79 -9.48
C GLY A 164 -24.12 -14.07 -9.21
N ILE A 165 -24.62 -14.87 -8.26
CA ILE A 165 -23.99 -16.13 -7.81
C ILE A 165 -23.78 -17.17 -8.91
N GLY A 166 -24.43 -17.02 -10.08
CA GLY A 166 -24.32 -17.92 -11.24
C GLY A 166 -22.89 -18.07 -11.81
N GLY A 167 -22.01 -17.10 -11.56
CA GLY A 167 -20.59 -17.20 -11.96
C GLY A 167 -19.73 -18.12 -11.08
N THR A 168 -20.22 -18.55 -9.91
CA THR A 168 -19.41 -19.32 -8.95
C THR A 168 -19.22 -20.78 -9.37
N LEU A 169 -18.09 -21.38 -8.98
CA LEU A 169 -17.85 -22.83 -9.13
C LEU A 169 -18.96 -23.67 -8.45
N ARG A 170 -19.49 -23.21 -7.31
CA ARG A 170 -20.62 -23.85 -6.62
C ARG A 170 -21.91 -23.80 -7.45
N ALA A 171 -22.22 -22.68 -8.10
CA ALA A 171 -23.37 -22.59 -9.00
C ALA A 171 -23.18 -23.46 -10.27
N ARG A 172 -21.98 -23.49 -10.86
CA ARG A 172 -21.65 -24.39 -11.96
C ARG A 172 -21.79 -25.87 -11.58
N TYR A 173 -21.32 -26.27 -10.40
CA TYR A 173 -21.46 -27.63 -9.87
C TYR A 173 -22.92 -28.00 -9.58
N LEU A 174 -23.70 -27.08 -9.01
CA LEU A 174 -25.14 -27.29 -8.78
C LEU A 174 -25.95 -27.32 -10.09
N ALA A 175 -25.51 -26.62 -11.13
CA ALA A 175 -26.10 -26.71 -12.47
C ALA A 175 -25.78 -28.05 -13.14
N SER A 176 -24.51 -28.52 -13.10
CA SER A 176 -24.13 -29.80 -13.71
C SER A 176 -24.64 -31.04 -12.96
N LYS A 177 -24.97 -30.91 -11.67
CA LYS A 177 -25.60 -31.98 -10.87
C LYS A 177 -27.13 -32.08 -11.00
N ARG A 178 -27.81 -31.13 -11.68
CA ARG A 178 -29.27 -31.18 -11.87
C ARG A 178 -29.68 -31.99 -13.11
N LYS A 179 -30.08 -33.24 -12.90
CA LYS A 179 -30.83 -34.03 -13.90
C LYS A 179 -32.23 -33.40 -14.10
N GLY A 180 -32.39 -32.65 -15.20
CA GLY A 180 -33.69 -32.13 -15.66
C GLY A 180 -34.13 -30.80 -15.01
N GLY A 181 -34.76 -29.93 -15.82
CA GLY A 181 -35.41 -28.69 -15.36
C GLY A 181 -34.57 -27.42 -15.57
N SER A 182 -34.77 -26.73 -16.69
CA SER A 182 -34.21 -25.40 -16.95
C SER A 182 -35.04 -24.32 -16.26
N VAL A 183 -34.38 -23.43 -15.50
CA VAL A 183 -35.03 -22.25 -14.90
C VAL A 183 -34.88 -21.07 -15.86
N ARG A 184 -36.00 -20.59 -16.43
CA ARG A 184 -36.03 -19.32 -17.16
C ARG A 184 -35.91 -18.16 -16.17
N TYR A 185 -34.86 -17.34 -16.32
CA TYR A 185 -34.84 -16.01 -15.70
C TYR A 185 -35.80 -15.08 -16.45
N THR A 186 -37.01 -14.90 -15.93
CA THR A 186 -38.00 -13.95 -16.48
C THR A 186 -37.70 -12.53 -16.02
N ALA A 187 -36.53 -12.01 -16.42
CA ALA A 187 -36.22 -10.58 -16.40
C ALA A 187 -36.74 -9.96 -17.71
N THR A 188 -38.06 -9.79 -17.82
CA THR A 188 -38.71 -9.31 -19.03
C THR A 188 -38.40 -7.83 -19.24
N ALA A 189 -37.47 -7.52 -20.14
CA ALA A 189 -37.12 -6.16 -20.54
C ALA A 189 -38.21 -5.55 -21.44
N GLY A 190 -39.38 -5.25 -20.86
CA GLY A 190 -40.45 -4.51 -21.51
C GLY A 190 -40.18 -2.99 -21.48
N PRO A 191 -40.63 -2.23 -22.50
CA PRO A 191 -40.46 -0.78 -22.52
C PRO A 191 -41.23 -0.13 -21.36
N GLY A 192 -40.50 0.55 -20.46
CA GLY A 192 -41.06 1.29 -19.30
C GLY A 192 -40.77 0.71 -17.91
N GLY A 193 -40.08 -0.44 -17.81
CA GLY A 193 -39.73 -1.04 -16.51
C GLY A 193 -38.73 -0.21 -15.69
N LYS A 194 -39.20 0.46 -14.63
CA LYS A 194 -38.32 1.16 -13.66
C LYS A 194 -37.48 0.14 -12.86
N PRO A 195 -36.16 0.34 -12.68
CA PRO A 195 -35.30 -0.62 -11.97
C PRO A 195 -35.66 -0.72 -10.48
N GLY A 196 -35.76 -1.95 -9.98
CA GLY A 196 -36.07 -2.22 -8.57
C GLY A 196 -34.93 -1.79 -7.64
N ARG A 197 -35.26 -1.14 -6.52
CA ARG A 197 -34.27 -0.76 -5.49
C ARG A 197 -33.74 -2.01 -4.78
N VAL A 198 -32.46 -2.29 -4.94
CA VAL A 198 -31.73 -3.24 -4.08
C VAL A 198 -31.27 -2.49 -2.83
N SER A 199 -31.68 -2.94 -1.64
CA SER A 199 -31.18 -2.41 -0.38
C SER A 199 -29.79 -2.96 -0.07
N MET A 200 -28.78 -2.10 -0.10
CA MET A 200 -27.44 -2.45 0.39
C MET A 200 -27.35 -2.19 1.90
N VAL A 201 -27.16 -3.25 2.68
CA VAL A 201 -26.77 -3.16 4.10
C VAL A 201 -25.25 -3.29 4.15
N LEU A 202 -24.55 -2.21 4.51
CA LEU A 202 -23.09 -2.24 4.65
C LEU A 202 -22.70 -2.89 6.00
N PRO A 203 -21.78 -3.86 6.02
CA PRO A 203 -21.27 -4.42 7.28
C PRO A 203 -20.36 -3.39 7.99
N VAL A 204 -20.74 -3.01 9.21
CA VAL A 204 -20.13 -1.89 9.96
C VAL A 204 -18.69 -2.16 10.44
N ARG A 205 -18.22 -3.42 10.40
CA ARG A 205 -16.82 -3.79 10.68
C ARG A 205 -16.33 -4.88 9.73
N THR A 206 -15.22 -4.62 9.05
CA THR A 206 -14.47 -5.61 8.26
C THR A 206 -13.45 -6.33 9.16
N PRO A 207 -13.31 -7.67 9.08
CA PRO A 207 -12.24 -8.38 9.76
C PRO A 207 -10.88 -8.06 9.12
N GLN A 208 -9.87 -7.82 9.95
CA GLN A 208 -8.48 -7.68 9.51
C GLN A 208 -7.89 -9.08 9.25
N TYR A 209 -7.61 -9.39 7.98
CA TYR A 209 -6.84 -10.59 7.61
C TYR A 209 -5.36 -10.24 7.48
N ARG A 210 -4.47 -11.05 8.06
CA ARG A 210 -3.04 -10.92 7.83
C ARG A 210 -2.66 -11.30 6.39
N VAL A 211 -1.72 -10.57 5.83
CA VAL A 211 -0.90 -11.00 4.70
C VAL A 211 0.14 -12.01 5.24
N PRO A 212 0.48 -13.10 4.51
CA PRO A 212 1.50 -14.05 4.95
C PRO A 212 2.89 -13.39 5.06
N ASP A 213 3.60 -13.70 6.15
CA ASP A 213 4.94 -13.18 6.43
C ASP A 213 6.00 -13.67 5.42
N ILE A 214 6.92 -12.78 5.03
CA ILE A 214 8.03 -13.06 4.11
C ILE A 214 9.25 -13.64 4.86
N MET A 215 8.98 -14.39 5.93
CA MET A 215 9.94 -14.95 6.89
C MET A 215 9.67 -16.45 7.08
N ALA A 216 10.36 -17.29 6.30
CA ALA A 216 10.44 -18.71 6.60
C ALA A 216 11.29 -18.91 7.87
N GLY A 217 10.74 -19.59 8.89
CA GLY A 217 11.45 -19.95 10.14
C GLY A 217 10.98 -19.22 11.42
N GLY A 218 10.19 -18.15 11.31
CA GLY A 218 9.69 -17.39 12.46
C GLY A 218 8.45 -17.98 13.14
N GLY A 219 8.60 -19.09 13.88
CA GLY A 219 7.47 -19.81 14.49
C GLY A 219 6.64 -18.99 15.50
N GLU A 220 5.31 -19.00 15.34
CA GLU A 220 4.40 -18.24 16.22
C GLU A 220 4.11 -18.97 17.54
N ARG A 221 4.18 -18.24 18.67
CA ARG A 221 3.54 -18.66 19.93
C ARG A 221 2.06 -18.29 19.89
N LYS A 222 1.16 -19.27 20.10
CA LYS A 222 -0.28 -19.01 20.26
C LYS A 222 -0.55 -18.02 21.40
N LYS A 223 -1.37 -17.00 21.14
CA LYS A 223 -2.00 -16.17 22.18
C LYS A 223 -3.36 -16.79 22.56
N PRO A 224 -3.73 -16.86 23.86
CA PRO A 224 -4.97 -17.51 24.29
C PRO A 224 -6.24 -16.75 23.85
N GLU A 225 -7.35 -17.49 23.77
CA GLU A 225 -8.66 -16.99 23.34
C GLU A 225 -9.35 -16.12 24.41
N PRO A 226 -10.06 -15.04 24.03
CA PRO A 226 -10.87 -14.26 24.97
C PRO A 226 -12.22 -14.93 25.27
N ALA A 227 -12.62 -14.90 26.54
CA ALA A 227 -13.80 -15.62 27.04
C ALA A 227 -15.16 -14.98 26.64
N VAL A 228 -16.18 -15.82 26.58
CA VAL A 228 -17.58 -15.49 26.23
C VAL A 228 -18.27 -14.68 27.34
N ARG A 229 -19.16 -13.73 26.96
CA ARG A 229 -20.19 -13.15 27.85
C ARG A 229 -21.54 -12.98 27.13
N PRO A 230 -22.70 -13.20 27.80
CA PRO A 230 -24.03 -13.13 27.17
C PRO A 230 -24.84 -11.86 27.53
N SER A 231 -25.89 -11.57 26.74
CA SER A 231 -26.98 -10.61 27.07
C SER A 231 -28.29 -10.92 26.29
N LYS A 232 -29.44 -10.39 26.73
CA LYS A 232 -30.81 -10.78 26.27
C LYS A 232 -31.52 -9.67 25.39
N PRO A 233 -32.86 -9.43 25.33
CA PRO A 233 -33.59 -9.45 24.04
C PRO A 233 -34.48 -8.22 23.66
N SER A 234 -35.22 -8.36 22.53
CA SER A 234 -36.26 -7.53 21.86
C SER A 234 -37.29 -6.75 22.71
N PRO A 235 -37.98 -5.68 22.18
CA PRO A 235 -39.18 -5.77 21.28
C PRO A 235 -39.23 -4.71 20.11
N VAL A 236 -39.87 -4.84 18.91
CA VAL A 236 -41.23 -5.16 18.34
C VAL A 236 -42.06 -3.93 17.85
N ALA A 237 -42.33 -3.85 16.53
CA ALA A 237 -43.53 -3.33 15.81
C ALA A 237 -43.32 -3.55 14.26
N ILE A 238 -44.21 -4.04 13.37
CA ILE A 238 -45.67 -3.92 13.10
C ILE A 238 -45.99 -2.60 12.35
N ALA A 239 -46.68 -2.50 11.19
CA ALA A 239 -47.52 -3.39 10.33
C ALA A 239 -47.31 -3.03 8.80
N MET A 240 -48.07 -3.27 7.69
CA MET A 240 -49.26 -3.99 7.12
C MET A 240 -49.20 -3.81 5.55
N ALA A 241 -50.06 -4.22 4.57
CA ALA A 241 -51.04 -5.31 4.32
C ALA A 241 -51.55 -5.32 2.82
N ARG A 242 -52.02 -6.48 2.30
CA ARG A 242 -52.89 -6.73 1.07
C ARG A 242 -52.32 -6.38 -0.34
N LYS A 243 -52.39 -7.18 -1.46
CA LYS A 243 -53.34 -8.16 -2.11
C LYS A 243 -54.35 -7.51 -3.12
N PRO A 244 -54.77 -8.14 -4.27
CA PRO A 244 -54.27 -9.31 -5.06
C PRO A 244 -54.32 -9.13 -6.64
N GLN A 245 -54.35 -10.25 -7.42
CA GLN A 245 -54.31 -10.43 -8.92
C GLN A 245 -55.74 -10.47 -9.59
N PRO A 246 -56.02 -10.86 -10.89
CA PRO A 246 -55.24 -11.32 -12.09
C PRO A 246 -55.57 -10.54 -13.42
N ALA A 247 -55.17 -10.86 -14.69
CA ALA A 247 -55.43 -12.03 -15.59
C ALA A 247 -54.65 -11.96 -16.95
N PRO A 248 -54.68 -12.97 -17.88
CA PRO A 248 -53.64 -13.18 -18.93
C PRO A 248 -54.05 -13.22 -20.44
N LYS A 249 -53.04 -13.19 -21.34
CA LYS A 249 -52.91 -13.78 -22.72
C LYS A 249 -51.43 -13.67 -23.18
N ALA A 250 -50.76 -14.69 -23.74
CA ALA A 250 -50.72 -15.17 -25.15
C ALA A 250 -50.15 -14.12 -26.15
N THR A 251 -49.24 -14.41 -27.11
CA THR A 251 -48.77 -15.69 -27.70
C THR A 251 -47.38 -15.58 -28.39
N ALA A 252 -46.82 -16.73 -28.82
CA ALA A 252 -45.89 -16.93 -29.96
C ALA A 252 -44.39 -16.52 -29.85
N SER A 253 -43.59 -17.07 -30.78
CA SER A 253 -42.12 -17.05 -30.82
C SER A 253 -41.58 -16.34 -32.07
N ALA A 254 -40.39 -15.75 -31.97
CA ALA A 254 -39.50 -15.51 -33.10
C ALA A 254 -38.03 -15.61 -32.65
N ALA A 255 -37.16 -16.11 -33.53
CA ALA A 255 -35.71 -16.14 -33.31
C ALA A 255 -35.01 -15.56 -34.55
N PRO A 256 -33.97 -14.73 -34.37
CA PRO A 256 -32.91 -14.70 -35.38
C PRO A 256 -31.48 -14.47 -34.86
N LYS A 257 -30.57 -15.22 -35.50
CA LYS A 257 -29.17 -14.88 -35.87
C LYS A 257 -28.06 -14.81 -34.78
N PRO A 258 -26.81 -15.16 -35.14
CA PRO A 258 -25.67 -15.21 -34.22
C PRO A 258 -24.99 -13.85 -34.03
N VAL A 259 -24.38 -13.65 -32.86
CA VAL A 259 -23.62 -12.44 -32.49
C VAL A 259 -22.12 -12.69 -32.74
N PRO A 260 -21.36 -11.74 -33.32
CA PRO A 260 -19.90 -11.85 -33.44
C PRO A 260 -19.22 -12.01 -32.08
N GLN A 261 -18.17 -12.83 -31.99
CA GLN A 261 -17.40 -12.99 -30.76
C GLN A 261 -16.58 -11.73 -30.47
N PRO A 262 -16.69 -11.11 -29.27
CA PRO A 262 -15.78 -10.04 -28.88
C PRO A 262 -14.38 -10.62 -28.63
N GLN A 263 -13.37 -10.10 -29.31
CA GLN A 263 -11.98 -10.42 -29.00
C GLN A 263 -11.65 -9.97 -27.57
N ALA A 264 -10.93 -10.80 -26.82
CA ALA A 264 -10.60 -10.55 -25.42
C ALA A 264 -9.50 -9.48 -25.30
N ALA A 265 -9.89 -8.21 -25.41
CA ALA A 265 -9.00 -7.08 -25.15
C ALA A 265 -8.33 -7.21 -23.78
N THR A 266 -7.01 -7.05 -23.75
CA THR A 266 -6.18 -7.34 -22.57
C THR A 266 -6.53 -6.41 -21.42
N ALA A 267 -7.14 -6.96 -20.36
CA ALA A 267 -7.68 -6.22 -19.22
C ALA A 267 -6.64 -5.45 -18.35
N CYS A 268 -5.37 -5.42 -18.79
CA CYS A 268 -4.20 -4.91 -18.07
C CYS A 268 -3.31 -3.94 -18.86
N ALA A 269 -3.66 -3.60 -20.12
CA ALA A 269 -2.79 -2.78 -20.97
C ALA A 269 -2.33 -1.43 -20.35
N PRO A 270 -3.16 -0.67 -19.61
CA PRO A 270 -2.73 0.59 -18.99
C PRO A 270 -1.69 0.39 -17.87
N ASP A 271 -1.85 -0.65 -17.05
CA ASP A 271 -0.99 -0.92 -15.90
C ASP A 271 0.41 -1.40 -16.33
N GLU A 272 0.49 -2.26 -17.34
CA GLU A 272 1.78 -2.69 -17.89
C GLU A 272 2.52 -1.49 -18.53
N GLN A 273 1.80 -0.49 -19.05
CA GLN A 273 2.44 0.75 -19.49
C GLN A 273 2.90 1.64 -18.33
N ARG A 274 2.12 1.74 -17.24
CA ARG A 274 2.58 2.39 -15.99
C ARG A 274 3.86 1.76 -15.46
N ILE A 275 3.92 0.43 -15.43
CA ILE A 275 5.08 -0.37 -15.03
C ILE A 275 6.29 -0.10 -15.93
N ARG A 276 6.11 -0.10 -17.26
CA ARG A 276 7.19 0.25 -18.21
C ARG A 276 7.69 1.69 -18.03
N ASN A 277 6.80 2.65 -17.84
CA ASN A 277 7.16 4.06 -17.63
C ASN A 277 7.98 4.24 -16.33
N TYR A 278 7.59 3.56 -15.24
CA TYR A 278 8.36 3.53 -13.99
C TYR A 278 9.74 2.90 -14.20
N ALA A 279 9.79 1.70 -14.82
CA ALA A 279 11.06 1.02 -15.09
C ALA A 279 12.02 1.84 -15.98
N ALA A 280 11.49 2.60 -16.95
CA ALA A 280 12.28 3.52 -17.76
C ALA A 280 12.79 4.73 -16.94
N ARG A 281 11.92 5.34 -16.10
CA ARG A 281 12.28 6.46 -15.23
C ARG A 281 13.32 6.09 -14.16
N MET A 282 13.41 4.82 -13.78
CA MET A 282 14.44 4.30 -12.88
C MET A 282 15.86 4.29 -13.47
N VAL A 283 15.99 4.15 -14.80
CA VAL A 283 17.31 4.01 -15.48
C VAL A 283 17.73 5.28 -16.23
N GLU A 284 16.97 6.37 -16.08
CA GLU A 284 17.13 7.60 -16.86
C GLU A 284 18.46 8.31 -16.56
N GLY A 285 19.36 8.29 -17.53
CA GLY A 285 20.73 8.84 -17.40
C GLY A 285 21.80 7.82 -17.01
N LEU A 286 21.45 6.55 -16.74
CA LEU A 286 22.42 5.47 -16.52
C LEU A 286 22.97 4.84 -17.82
N GLY A 287 22.43 5.20 -18.98
CA GLY A 287 22.85 4.65 -20.28
C GLY A 287 22.44 3.19 -20.53
N ILE A 288 21.53 2.64 -19.72
CA ILE A 288 21.00 1.27 -19.82
C ILE A 288 19.48 1.27 -20.02
N GLY A 289 18.96 0.22 -20.65
CA GLY A 289 17.53 0.01 -20.83
C GLY A 289 16.82 -0.56 -19.58
N PRO A 290 15.48 -0.46 -19.50
CA PRO A 290 14.70 -0.95 -18.36
C PRO A 290 14.71 -2.48 -18.20
N THR A 291 15.20 -3.21 -19.21
CA THR A 291 15.37 -4.66 -19.27
C THR A 291 16.77 -5.14 -18.93
N ASP A 292 17.75 -4.25 -18.87
CA ASP A 292 19.17 -4.61 -18.75
C ASP A 292 19.53 -4.86 -17.27
N ASP A 293 20.67 -5.49 -16.99
CA ASP A 293 21.13 -5.67 -15.61
C ASP A 293 21.50 -4.30 -15.01
N LEU A 294 20.77 -3.91 -13.96
CA LEU A 294 20.96 -2.66 -13.25
C LEU A 294 22.31 -2.52 -12.54
N ARG A 295 23.04 -3.62 -12.31
CA ARG A 295 24.31 -3.62 -11.56
C ARG A 295 24.18 -2.94 -10.20
N LEU A 296 23.16 -3.30 -9.43
CA LEU A 296 22.86 -2.71 -8.11
C LEU A 296 23.82 -3.19 -7.02
N PHE A 297 24.30 -4.42 -7.13
CA PHE A 297 25.18 -5.08 -6.16
C PHE A 297 26.16 -6.01 -6.87
N GLU A 298 27.29 -6.25 -6.24
CA GLU A 298 28.22 -7.32 -6.56
C GLU A 298 27.69 -8.70 -6.11
N ALA A 299 28.42 -9.77 -6.45
CA ALA A 299 28.02 -11.16 -6.16
C ALA A 299 28.00 -11.50 -4.64
N ASP A 300 28.84 -10.85 -3.84
CA ASP A 300 28.82 -10.87 -2.36
C ASP A 300 27.65 -10.02 -1.77
N GLY A 301 27.05 -9.17 -2.61
CA GLY A 301 26.05 -8.21 -2.24
C GLY A 301 26.57 -6.92 -1.61
N THR A 302 27.82 -6.55 -1.89
CA THR A 302 28.34 -5.19 -1.74
C THR A 302 27.56 -4.25 -2.69
N PRO A 303 27.08 -3.08 -2.22
CA PRO A 303 26.31 -2.15 -3.06
C PRO A 303 27.19 -1.45 -4.11
N LEU A 304 26.63 -1.21 -5.28
CA LEU A 304 27.27 -0.51 -6.40
C LEU A 304 26.61 0.87 -6.64
N PRO A 305 27.31 1.83 -7.30
CA PRO A 305 26.84 3.22 -7.43
C PRO A 305 25.45 3.40 -8.06
N ASN A 306 25.03 2.46 -8.92
CA ASN A 306 23.70 2.49 -9.54
C ASN A 306 22.56 2.36 -8.50
N LEU A 307 22.81 1.77 -7.32
CA LEU A 307 21.82 1.63 -6.25
C LEU A 307 21.32 2.99 -5.73
N THR A 308 22.23 3.96 -5.53
CA THR A 308 21.88 5.30 -5.05
C THR A 308 21.00 6.02 -6.07
N HIS A 309 21.38 5.99 -7.36
CA HIS A 309 20.56 6.54 -8.44
C HIS A 309 19.17 5.91 -8.47
N ILE A 310 19.10 4.58 -8.43
CA ILE A 310 17.86 3.81 -8.51
C ILE A 310 16.94 4.11 -7.32
N MET A 311 17.48 4.19 -6.10
CA MET A 311 16.71 4.58 -4.91
C MET A 311 16.19 6.02 -4.98
N LEU A 312 16.98 6.97 -5.49
CA LEU A 312 16.53 8.35 -5.71
C LEU A 312 15.41 8.43 -6.77
N ALA A 313 15.56 7.71 -7.88
CA ALA A 313 14.58 7.67 -8.96
C ALA A 313 13.26 7.02 -8.53
N MET A 314 13.31 5.92 -7.78
CA MET A 314 12.13 5.29 -7.18
C MET A 314 11.43 6.24 -6.20
N SER A 315 12.17 6.90 -5.31
CA SER A 315 11.57 7.83 -4.36
C SER A 315 10.86 9.00 -5.06
N GLY A 316 11.50 9.59 -6.09
CA GLY A 316 10.87 10.63 -6.90
C GLY A 316 9.63 10.17 -7.66
N PHE A 317 9.56 8.89 -8.07
CA PHE A 317 8.36 8.33 -8.70
C PHE A 317 7.20 8.16 -7.72
N GLU A 318 7.46 7.60 -6.53
CA GLU A 318 6.43 7.37 -5.50
C GLU A 318 5.96 8.67 -4.80
N LEU A 319 6.82 9.70 -4.75
CA LEU A 319 6.55 10.97 -4.07
C LEU A 319 6.21 12.16 -5.00
N GLY A 320 6.49 12.06 -6.31
CA GLY A 320 6.07 13.02 -7.33
C GLY A 320 6.85 14.34 -7.31
N MET A 321 6.36 15.33 -6.57
CA MET A 321 7.02 16.65 -6.47
C MET A 321 8.13 16.68 -5.42
N LEU A 322 8.16 15.69 -4.53
CA LEU A 322 9.20 15.49 -3.53
C LEU A 322 10.05 14.28 -3.91
N LYS A 323 11.25 14.16 -3.34
CA LYS A 323 12.11 12.98 -3.42
C LYS A 323 12.99 12.87 -2.18
N ALA A 324 13.45 11.67 -1.85
CA ALA A 324 14.54 11.48 -0.89
C ALA A 324 15.79 12.30 -1.29
N ASP A 325 16.47 12.85 -0.30
CA ASP A 325 17.79 13.46 -0.49
C ASP A 325 18.90 12.40 -0.55
N HIS A 326 20.02 12.75 -1.20
CA HIS A 326 21.16 11.85 -1.44
C HIS A 326 21.70 11.24 -0.13
N ASP A 327 21.86 12.05 0.90
CA ASP A 327 22.47 11.64 2.17
C ASP A 327 21.59 10.64 2.95
N LEU A 328 20.26 10.68 2.77
CA LEU A 328 19.37 9.67 3.32
C LEU A 328 19.59 8.31 2.64
N VAL A 329 19.73 8.33 1.31
CA VAL A 329 19.93 7.12 0.50
C VAL A 329 21.25 6.45 0.86
N GLU A 330 22.35 7.20 0.91
CA GLU A 330 23.67 6.69 1.28
C GLU A 330 23.68 6.09 2.70
N ARG A 331 23.09 6.76 3.69
CA ARG A 331 22.96 6.19 5.05
C ARG A 331 22.12 4.91 5.07
N GLY A 332 21.01 4.87 4.33
CA GLY A 332 20.17 3.67 4.19
C GLY A 332 20.93 2.48 3.60
N ILE A 333 21.69 2.72 2.53
CA ILE A 333 22.55 1.73 1.87
C ILE A 333 23.64 1.25 2.83
N GLN A 334 24.36 2.17 3.48
CA GLN A 334 25.44 1.84 4.42
C GLN A 334 24.94 0.97 5.58
N ARG A 335 23.79 1.31 6.18
CA ARG A 335 23.16 0.54 7.26
C ARG A 335 22.75 -0.86 6.79
N ALA A 336 22.16 -1.00 5.60
CA ALA A 336 21.79 -2.30 5.04
C ALA A 336 23.03 -3.17 4.73
N ALA A 337 24.12 -2.57 4.26
CA ALA A 337 25.39 -3.26 4.01
C ALA A 337 26.03 -3.76 5.31
N MET A 338 26.19 -2.90 6.33
CA MET A 338 26.73 -3.26 7.65
C MET A 338 25.98 -4.44 8.28
N LYS A 339 24.63 -4.41 8.22
CA LYS A 339 23.74 -5.45 8.73
C LYS A 339 23.92 -6.78 7.99
N SER A 340 24.12 -6.73 6.68
CA SER A 340 24.34 -7.91 5.83
C SER A 340 25.70 -8.56 6.11
N GLY A 341 26.78 -7.76 6.21
CA GLY A 341 28.11 -8.25 6.55
C GLY A 341 28.20 -8.81 7.97
N GLY A 342 27.52 -8.18 8.94
CA GLY A 342 27.40 -8.69 10.31
C GLY A 342 26.73 -10.06 10.39
N ALA A 343 25.66 -10.27 9.62
CA ALA A 343 24.97 -11.57 9.54
C ALA A 343 25.89 -12.67 8.96
N SER A 344 26.54 -12.42 7.82
CA SER A 344 27.47 -13.37 7.20
C SER A 344 28.63 -13.75 8.13
N ARG A 345 29.23 -12.77 8.83
CA ARG A 345 30.29 -13.01 9.81
C ARG A 345 29.83 -13.85 11.01
N ALA A 346 28.59 -13.66 11.46
CA ALA A 346 28.02 -14.47 12.55
C ALA A 346 27.68 -15.91 12.11
N GLU A 347 27.29 -16.09 10.85
CA GLU A 347 27.04 -17.40 10.24
C GLU A 347 28.33 -18.22 10.07
N LEU A 348 29.38 -17.62 9.51
CA LEU A 348 30.73 -18.21 9.42
C LEU A 348 31.30 -18.61 10.79
N PHE A 349 31.02 -17.84 11.85
CA PHE A 349 31.45 -18.18 13.21
C PHE A 349 30.67 -19.37 13.77
N ARG A 350 29.36 -19.46 13.50
CA ARG A 350 28.51 -20.59 13.88
C ARG A 350 28.94 -21.88 13.18
N GLU A 351 29.20 -21.81 11.87
CA GLU A 351 29.64 -22.95 11.06
C GLU A 351 30.98 -23.51 11.57
N ARG A 352 31.97 -22.65 11.85
CA ARG A 352 33.23 -23.05 12.49
C ARG A 352 33.02 -23.69 13.86
N ALA A 353 32.13 -23.15 14.70
CA ALA A 353 31.82 -23.71 16.03
C ALA A 353 31.01 -25.02 16.00
N SER A 354 30.42 -25.37 14.85
CA SER A 354 29.82 -26.68 14.58
C SER A 354 30.81 -27.69 14.00
N ALA A 355 31.83 -27.24 13.26
CA ALA A 355 32.88 -28.10 12.70
C ALA A 355 33.94 -28.56 13.71
N THR A 356 33.88 -28.06 14.96
CA THR A 356 34.78 -28.43 16.07
C THR A 356 34.06 -29.26 17.14
N ARG A 357 33.13 -30.13 16.74
CA ARG A 357 32.43 -31.11 17.59
C ARG A 357 32.25 -32.43 16.83
#